data_AF-A0A7C8EXL9-F1
#
_entry.id   AF-A0A7C8EXL9-F1
#
_cell.length_a   1.000
_cell.length_b   1.000
_cell.length_c   1.000
_cell.angle_alpha   90.00
_cell.angle_beta   90.00
_cell.angle_gamma   90.00
#
_symmetry.space_group_name_H-M   'P 1'
#
loop_
_entity.id
_entity.type
_entity.pdbx_description
1 polymer ?
#
loop_
_entity_poly.entity_id
_entity_poly.type
_entity_poly.pdbx_seq_one_letter_code
_entity_poly.pdbx_strand_id
1 'polypeptide(L)'
;EAPEYGEFTTAHFRLRGNRLELNLSADRTGGVQIEVRDEQFNAIPGRTFAEADSLYGDHLATPATWHRESDLSAYRDQIIYLRFRLRAAKLFAIKAAS
;
A
#
# COMPACT_ATOMS: atom_id res chain seq x y z
N GLU A 1 -11.31 6.46 -4.82
CA GLU A 1 -11.35 7.74 -4.08
C GLU A 1 -12.11 7.53 -2.78
N ALA A 2 -11.71 8.23 -1.72
CA ALA A 2 -12.40 8.30 -0.45
C ALA A 2 -12.44 9.78 0.02
N PRO A 3 -13.61 10.45 -0.05
CA PRO A 3 -13.74 11.85 0.38
C PRO A 3 -13.49 12.06 1.88
N GLU A 4 -13.93 11.10 2.71
CA GLU A 4 -13.67 11.12 4.16
C GLU A 4 -12.84 9.92 4.57
N TYR A 5 -13.42 8.72 4.55
CA TYR A 5 -12.76 7.46 4.86
C TYR A 5 -13.15 6.39 3.85
N GLY A 6 -12.23 5.49 3.56
CA GLY A 6 -12.49 4.33 2.73
C GLY A 6 -11.46 3.25 2.95
N GLU A 7 -11.88 2.01 2.77
CA GLU A 7 -10.99 0.85 2.81
C GLU A 7 -11.38 -0.12 1.71
N PHE A 8 -10.37 -0.80 1.16
CA PHE A 8 -10.59 -1.85 0.19
C PHE A 8 -9.41 -2.82 0.20
N THR A 9 -9.60 -3.97 -0.44
CA THR A 9 -8.54 -4.95 -0.68
C THR A 9 -8.47 -5.24 -2.16
N THR A 10 -7.25 -5.37 -2.71
CA THR A 10 -7.09 -5.81 -4.09
C THR A 10 -7.58 -7.25 -4.27
N ALA A 11 -7.86 -7.64 -5.51
CA ALA A 11 -7.79 -9.05 -5.88
C ALA A 11 -6.34 -9.57 -5.77
N HIS A 12 -6.08 -10.80 -6.24
CA HIS A 12 -4.72 -11.36 -6.30
C HIS A 12 -3.74 -10.38 -6.93
N PHE A 13 -2.73 -9.96 -6.16
CA PHE A 13 -1.67 -9.08 -6.62
C PHE A 13 -0.37 -9.88 -6.67
N ARG A 14 0.16 -10.11 -7.88
CA ARG A 14 1.44 -10.80 -8.04
C ARG A 14 2.59 -9.81 -7.98
N LEU A 15 3.42 -9.91 -6.95
CA LEU A 15 4.56 -9.02 -6.76
C LEU A 15 5.72 -9.42 -7.67
N ARG A 16 5.92 -8.73 -8.80
CA ARG A 16 7.06 -9.00 -9.70
C ARG A 16 8.34 -8.20 -9.38
N GLY A 17 8.23 -7.22 -8.50
CA GLY A 17 9.31 -6.34 -8.04
C GLY A 17 9.69 -6.57 -6.57
N ASN A 18 10.42 -5.62 -5.98
CA ASN A 18 10.83 -5.64 -4.57
C ASN A 18 10.13 -4.56 -3.72
N ARG A 19 9.33 -3.67 -4.29
CA ARG A 19 8.57 -2.66 -3.54
C ARG A 19 7.26 -2.31 -4.23
N LEU A 20 6.40 -1.60 -3.52
CA LEU A 20 5.18 -1.00 -4.06
C LEU A 20 5.35 0.50 -4.23
N GLU A 21 4.98 1.02 -5.39
CA GLU A 21 4.86 2.45 -5.67
C GLU A 21 3.40 2.81 -5.93
N LEU A 22 2.96 3.92 -5.34
CA LEU A 22 1.61 4.45 -5.50
C LEU A 22 1.62 5.76 -6.28
N ASN A 23 0.62 5.91 -7.15
CA ASN A 23 0.17 7.22 -7.63
C ASN A 23 -1.06 7.61 -6.82
N LEU A 24 -0.98 8.71 -6.07
CA LEU A 24 -2.04 9.15 -5.17
C LEU A 24 -2.05 10.67 -5.04
N SER A 25 -3.22 11.20 -4.65
CA SER A 25 -3.38 12.58 -4.17
C SER A 25 -4.19 12.55 -2.88
N ALA A 26 -3.67 13.15 -1.82
CA ALA A 26 -4.34 13.29 -0.54
C ALA A 26 -4.34 14.76 -0.09
N ASP A 27 -5.45 15.18 0.52
CA ASP A 27 -5.57 16.50 1.11
C ASP A 27 -4.62 16.67 2.31
N ARG A 28 -4.48 17.90 2.82
CA ARG A 28 -3.56 18.23 3.94
C ARG A 28 -3.79 17.41 5.21
N THR A 29 -5.01 16.91 5.41
CA THR A 29 -5.39 16.06 6.55
C THR A 29 -5.57 14.60 6.15
N GLY A 30 -5.51 14.29 4.85
CA GLY A 30 -5.76 12.96 4.32
C GLY A 30 -4.55 12.03 4.46
N GLY A 31 -4.63 10.90 3.79
CA GLY A 31 -3.51 9.99 3.61
C GLY A 31 -3.93 8.60 3.17
N VAL A 32 -2.93 7.80 2.80
CA VAL A 32 -3.10 6.39 2.42
C VAL A 32 -2.15 5.53 3.25
N GLN A 33 -2.67 4.45 3.83
CA GLN A 33 -1.88 3.38 4.46
C GLN A 33 -2.15 2.05 3.76
N ILE A 34 -1.15 1.18 3.80
CA ILE A 34 -1.22 -0.14 3.16
C ILE A 34 -0.79 -1.22 4.14
N GLU A 35 -1.51 -2.33 4.12
CA GLU A 35 -1.12 -3.58 4.75
C GLU A 35 -0.98 -4.67 3.69
N VAL A 36 0.01 -5.55 3.88
CA VAL A 36 0.22 -6.71 3.01
C VAL A 36 -0.28 -7.96 3.71
N ARG A 37 -1.06 -8.77 2.99
CA ARG A 37 -1.50 -10.10 3.41
C ARG A 37 -0.90 -11.19 2.54
N ASP A 38 -0.65 -12.35 3.13
CA ASP A 38 -0.22 -13.56 2.42
C ASP A 38 -1.36 -14.22 1.62
N GLU A 39 -1.07 -15.34 0.95
CA GLU A 39 -2.04 -16.11 0.15
C GLU A 39 -3.23 -16.65 0.97
N GLN A 40 -3.04 -16.83 2.28
CA GLN A 40 -4.05 -17.27 3.23
C GLN A 40 -4.76 -16.09 3.92
N PHE A 41 -4.50 -14.86 3.47
CA PHE A 41 -5.06 -13.61 3.98
C PHE A 41 -4.60 -13.19 5.40
N ASN A 42 -3.53 -13.79 5.91
CA ASN A 42 -2.93 -13.40 7.19
C ASN A 42 -2.08 -12.14 7.03
N ALA A 43 -2.06 -11.31 8.07
CA ALA A 43 -1.22 -10.12 8.09
C ALA A 43 0.25 -10.53 8.12
N ILE A 44 1.04 -9.99 7.20
CA ILE A 44 2.48 -10.22 7.18
C ILE A 44 3.12 -9.34 8.26
N PRO A 45 3.82 -9.92 9.27
CA PRO A 45 4.53 -9.12 10.27
C PRO A 45 5.56 -8.20 9.62
N GLY A 46 5.69 -6.97 10.12
CA GLY A 46 6.50 -5.93 9.50
C GLY A 46 5.79 -5.20 8.36
N ARG A 47 4.65 -5.69 7.87
CA ARG A 47 3.89 -5.11 6.75
C ARG A 47 2.40 -4.91 7.11
N THR A 48 2.11 -4.76 8.41
CA THR A 48 0.76 -4.56 8.94
C THR A 48 0.32 -3.09 8.91
N PHE A 49 -0.98 -2.82 9.10
CA PHE A 49 -1.45 -1.42 9.23
C PHE A 49 -0.85 -0.68 10.42
N ALA A 50 -0.50 -1.38 11.50
CA ALA A 50 0.09 -0.75 12.69
C ALA A 50 1.53 -0.27 12.43
N GLU A 51 2.20 -0.91 11.48
CA GLU A 51 3.58 -0.62 11.10
C GLU A 51 3.66 0.28 9.86
N ALA A 52 2.56 0.41 9.11
CA ALA A 52 2.47 1.17 7.87
C ALA A 52 2.59 2.68 8.09
N ASP A 53 3.54 3.29 7.39
CA ASP A 53 3.63 4.74 7.34
C ASP A 53 2.46 5.30 6.51
N SER A 54 1.95 6.45 6.91
CA SER A 54 0.93 7.16 6.14
C SER A 54 1.57 7.97 5.02
N LEU A 55 1.05 7.80 3.81
CA LEU A 55 1.45 8.55 2.62
C LEU A 55 0.53 9.76 2.42
N TYR A 56 1.12 10.94 2.25
CA TYR A 56 0.42 12.23 2.20
C TYR A 56 0.72 12.98 0.90
N GLY A 57 -0.07 14.01 0.57
CA GLY A 57 0.23 14.92 -0.55
C GLY A 57 -0.11 14.35 -1.93
N ASP A 58 0.46 14.96 -2.97
CA ASP A 58 0.24 14.60 -4.38
C ASP A 58 1.52 14.00 -4.97
N HIS A 59 1.43 12.75 -5.40
CA HIS A 59 2.56 11.95 -5.85
C HIS A 59 2.22 11.15 -7.11
N LEU A 60 3.04 11.32 -8.15
CA LEU A 60 2.99 10.47 -9.34
C LEU A 60 3.52 9.06 -9.08
N ALA A 61 4.49 8.93 -8.17
CA ALA A 61 5.06 7.68 -7.69
C ALA A 61 5.70 7.90 -6.32
N THR A 62 5.23 7.21 -5.29
CA THR A 62 5.83 7.21 -3.95
C THR A 62 5.84 5.79 -3.37
N PRO A 63 6.92 5.34 -2.72
CA PRO A 63 6.98 3.99 -2.18
C PRO A 63 6.05 3.83 -0.98
N ALA A 64 5.39 2.67 -0.88
CA ALA A 64 4.78 2.25 0.37
C ALA A 64 5.88 1.83 1.35
N THR A 65 5.78 2.30 2.59
CA THR A 65 6.75 1.97 3.64
C THR A 65 6.07 1.54 4.92
N TRP A 66 6.77 0.71 5.68
CA TRP A 66 6.42 0.26 7.02
C TRP A 66 7.62 0.48 7.92
N HIS A 67 7.48 1.35 8.92
CA HIS A 67 8.60 1.83 9.73
C HIS A 67 9.81 2.30 8.89
N ARG A 68 9.54 3.02 7.79
CA ARG A 68 10.50 3.51 6.80
C ARG A 68 11.19 2.43 5.93
N GLU A 69 10.79 1.18 6.05
CA GLU A 69 11.25 0.08 5.19
C GLU A 69 10.25 -0.17 4.05
N SER A 70 10.73 -0.43 2.84
CA SER A 70 9.88 -0.70 1.66
C SER A 70 10.10 -2.07 1.02
N ASP A 71 11.10 -2.82 1.48
CA ASP A 71 11.48 -4.07 0.82
C ASP A 71 10.42 -5.16 0.99
N LEU A 72 10.10 -5.79 -0.12
CA LEU A 72 9.20 -6.92 -0.26
C LEU A 72 9.86 -8.04 -1.07
N SER A 73 11.18 -8.03 -1.20
CA SER A 73 11.94 -9.04 -1.96
C SER A 73 11.62 -10.48 -1.53
N ALA A 74 11.33 -10.69 -0.24
CA ALA A 74 10.93 -12.00 0.31
C ALA A 74 9.61 -12.55 -0.26
N TYR A 75 8.75 -11.70 -0.84
CA TYR A 75 7.43 -12.06 -1.38
C TYR A 75 7.39 -11.99 -2.90
N ARG A 76 8.54 -11.87 -3.55
CA ARG A 76 8.62 -11.83 -5.01
C ARG A 76 8.03 -13.10 -5.61
N ASP A 77 7.26 -12.92 -6.68
CA ASP A 77 6.53 -13.94 -7.43
C ASP A 77 5.40 -14.66 -6.67
N GLN A 78 5.19 -14.34 -5.39
CA GLN A 78 4.06 -14.82 -4.60
C GLN A 78 2.79 -14.01 -4.89
N ILE A 79 1.63 -14.62 -4.64
CA ILE A 79 0.37 -13.89 -4.58
C ILE A 79 0.28 -13.21 -3.21
N ILE A 80 0.02 -11.92 -3.20
CA ILE A 80 -0.28 -11.15 -1.99
C ILE A 80 -1.61 -10.41 -2.17
N TYR A 81 -2.19 -9.97 -1.06
CA TYR A 81 -3.30 -9.02 -1.07
C TYR A 81 -2.85 -7.72 -0.44
N LEU A 82 -3.23 -6.61 -1.07
CA LEU A 82 -2.95 -5.28 -0.58
C LEU A 82 -4.23 -4.70 0.00
N ARG A 83 -4.21 -4.42 1.30
CA ARG A 83 -5.32 -3.76 2.00
C ARG A 83 -4.99 -2.29 2.14
N PHE A 84 -5.93 -1.44 1.80
CA PHE A 84 -5.77 0.00 1.84
C PHE A 84 -6.70 0.63 2.86
N ARG A 85 -6.20 1.66 3.55
CA ARG A 85 -7.00 2.64 4.28
C ARG A 85 -6.72 4.00 3.69
N LEU A 86 -7.78 4.72 3.35
CA LEU A 86 -7.72 6.04 2.74
C LEU A 86 -8.50 7.00 3.62
N ARG A 87 -7.97 8.22 3.74
CA ARG A 87 -8.67 9.36 4.33
C ARG A 87 -8.51 10.56 3.42
N ALA A 88 -9.59 11.23 3.02
CA ALA A 88 -9.55 12.41 2.13
C ALA A 88 -8.50 12.26 0.99
N ALA A 89 -8.59 11.14 0.26
CA ALA A 89 -7.54 10.72 -0.66
C ALA A 89 -8.08 9.99 -1.91
N LYS A 90 -7.31 10.12 -2.99
CA LYS A 90 -7.48 9.46 -4.27
C LYS A 90 -6.26 8.60 -4.52
N LEU A 91 -6.48 7.32 -4.82
CA LEU A 91 -5.45 6.40 -5.28
C LEU A 91 -5.73 6.12 -6.75
N PHE A 92 -4.76 6.41 -7.61
CA PHE A 92 -4.88 6.30 -9.05
C PHE A 92 -4.20 5.04 -9.60
N ALA A 93 -3.07 4.64 -9.02
CA ALA A 93 -2.35 3.45 -9.46
C ALA A 93 -1.58 2.77 -8.32
N ILE A 94 -1.40 1.46 -8.47
CA ILE A 94 -0.56 0.60 -7.64
C ILE A 94 0.40 -0.11 -8.58
N LYS A 95 1.70 -0.05 -8.30
CA LYS A 95 2.73 -0.65 -9.15
C LYS A 95 3.72 -1.45 -8.31
N ALA A 96 4.01 -2.68 -8.73
CA ALA A 96 5.19 -3.40 -8.26
C ALA A 96 6.43 -2.86 -9.00
N ALA A 97 7.38 -2.29 -8.29
CA ALA A 97 8.62 -1.72 -8.83
C ALA A 97 9.84 -2.51 -8.36
N SER A 98 10.94 -2.45 -9.10
CA SER A 98 12.25 -3.05 -8.78
C SER A 98 13.27 -1.99 -8.40
#